data_AF-A0AAW4W4J4-F1
#
_entry.id   AF-A0AAW4W4J4-F1
#
_cell.length_a   1.000
_cell.length_b   1.000
_cell.length_c   1.000
_cell.angle_alpha   90.00
_cell.angle_beta   90.00
_cell.angle_gamma   90.00
#
_symmetry.space_group_name_H-M   'P 1'
#
loop_
_entity.id
_entity.type
_entity.pdbx_description
1 polymer ?
#
loop_
_entity_poly.entity_id
_entity_poly.type
_entity_poly.pdbx_seq_one_letter_code
_entity_poly.pdbx_strand_id
1 'polypeptide(L)'
;MRAIITDIRAGKAAALAEDGTVHLVDAKNRAVGQEIRIPAKCRRRWKKPLTWAACVAVLCGMATTGVYAAYEPYASVSVVGGTDSVEYTVNRFDQVLGTRVSGREQPPDGKIPRFVHIDKAVEHTVRQEAKEGESVSITVTSRSSGHAERLREHIDDRFRQSGDERNPPEVRVQPPHDTGNAPGESRQSESAEQA
;
A
#
# COMPACT_ATOMS: atom_id res chain seq x y z
N MET A 1 46.49 -1.58 -24.58
CA MET A 1 47.64 -2.08 -23.77
C MET A 1 48.43 -3.08 -24.59
N ARG A 2 49.74 -3.20 -24.36
CA ARG A 2 50.60 -4.25 -24.96
C ARG A 2 50.45 -5.52 -24.13
N ALA A 3 50.44 -6.69 -24.78
CA ALA A 3 50.36 -7.98 -24.12
C ALA A 3 51.05 -9.07 -24.95
N ILE A 4 51.58 -10.09 -24.29
CA ILE A 4 52.24 -11.24 -24.92
C ILE A 4 51.37 -12.48 -24.74
N ILE A 5 51.22 -13.27 -25.79
CA ILE A 5 50.47 -14.53 -25.72
C ILE A 5 51.30 -15.59 -25.00
N THR A 6 50.74 -16.14 -23.92
CA THR A 6 51.42 -17.12 -23.04
C THR A 6 50.96 -18.54 -23.31
N ASP A 7 49.68 -18.75 -23.61
CA ASP A 7 49.12 -20.07 -23.89
C ASP A 7 47.94 -19.97 -24.88
N ILE A 8 47.69 -21.05 -25.62
CA ILE A 8 46.56 -21.18 -26.55
C ILE A 8 45.87 -22.51 -26.29
N ARG A 9 44.60 -22.45 -25.86
CA ARG A 9 43.77 -23.64 -25.59
C ARG A 9 42.34 -23.43 -26.08
N ALA A 10 41.75 -24.46 -26.68
CA ALA A 10 40.33 -24.49 -27.06
C ALA A 10 39.86 -23.25 -27.87
N GLY A 11 40.69 -22.77 -28.81
CA GLY A 11 40.36 -21.60 -29.63
C GLY A 11 40.43 -20.25 -28.89
N LYS A 12 40.99 -20.22 -27.68
CA LYS A 12 41.28 -19.02 -26.89
C LYS A 12 42.76 -18.93 -26.57
N ALA A 13 43.24 -17.70 -26.42
CA ALA A 13 44.61 -17.40 -26.07
C ALA A 13 44.65 -16.59 -24.77
N ALA A 14 45.56 -16.95 -23.88
CA ALA A 14 45.88 -16.18 -22.68
C ALA A 14 46.94 -15.15 -23.04
N ALA A 15 46.63 -13.86 -22.87
CA ALA A 15 47.54 -12.77 -23.15
C ALA A 15 47.93 -12.06 -21.84
N LEU A 16 49.20 -12.10 -21.48
CA LEU A 16 49.76 -11.40 -20.34
C LEU A 16 50.03 -9.95 -20.72
N ALA A 17 49.28 -9.02 -20.13
CA ALA A 17 49.49 -7.59 -20.32
C ALA A 17 50.72 -7.08 -19.55
N GLU A 18 51.23 -5.93 -19.98
CA GLU A 18 52.33 -5.21 -19.33
C GLU A 18 52.04 -4.85 -17.87
N ASP A 19 50.76 -4.74 -17.48
CA ASP A 19 50.33 -4.50 -16.10
C ASP A 19 50.27 -5.78 -15.23
N GLY A 20 50.71 -6.93 -15.77
CA GLY A 20 50.68 -8.22 -15.10
C GLY A 20 49.32 -8.94 -15.16
N THR A 21 48.30 -8.35 -15.78
CA THR A 21 46.96 -8.95 -15.89
C THR A 21 46.89 -9.94 -17.05
N VAL A 22 46.30 -11.10 -16.82
CA VAL A 22 46.03 -12.08 -17.89
C VAL A 22 44.65 -11.80 -18.50
N HIS A 23 44.63 -11.49 -19.80
CA HIS A 23 43.41 -11.29 -20.58
C HIS A 23 43.14 -12.47 -21.52
N LEU A 24 41.90 -12.95 -21.52
CA LEU A 24 41.45 -13.94 -22.49
C LEU A 24 41.13 -13.26 -23.83
N VAL A 25 41.85 -13.65 -24.87
CA VAL A 25 41.66 -13.15 -26.24
C VAL A 25 41.34 -14.31 -27.19
N ASP A 26 40.79 -13.98 -28.36
CA ASP A 26 40.51 -14.98 -29.40
C ASP A 26 41.83 -15.50 -29.99
N ALA A 27 41.96 -16.80 -30.25
CA ALA A 27 43.18 -17.41 -30.77
C ALA A 27 43.37 -17.27 -32.29
N LYS A 28 42.41 -16.67 -33.02
CA LYS A 28 42.50 -16.48 -34.47
C LYS A 28 43.78 -15.76 -34.88
N ASN A 29 44.57 -16.41 -35.73
CA ASN A 29 45.81 -15.90 -36.34
C ASN A 29 46.84 -15.42 -35.32
N ARG A 30 46.98 -16.15 -34.21
CA ARG A 30 47.84 -15.78 -33.08
C ARG A 30 48.69 -16.96 -32.64
N ALA A 31 49.95 -16.68 -32.29
CA ALA A 31 50.90 -17.67 -31.81
C ALA A 31 51.40 -17.34 -30.40
N VAL A 32 51.84 -18.36 -29.66
CA VAL A 32 52.52 -18.17 -28.36
C VAL A 32 53.80 -17.37 -28.57
N GLY A 33 54.08 -16.42 -27.66
CA GLY A 33 55.20 -15.49 -27.75
C GLY A 33 54.94 -14.27 -28.64
N GLN A 34 53.82 -14.21 -29.35
CA GLN A 34 53.46 -13.04 -30.15
C GLN A 34 53.05 -11.87 -29.27
N GLU A 35 53.59 -10.69 -29.58
CA GLU A 35 53.11 -9.44 -29.00
C GLU A 35 51.85 -8.95 -29.71
N ILE A 36 50.82 -8.65 -28.93
CA ILE A 36 49.54 -8.14 -29.41
C ILE A 36 49.17 -6.86 -28.67
N ARG A 37 48.47 -5.97 -29.38
CA ARG A 37 47.83 -4.80 -28.77
C ARG A 37 46.39 -5.16 -28.42
N ILE A 38 46.08 -5.24 -27.12
CA ILE A 38 44.71 -5.40 -26.66
C ILE A 38 44.03 -4.02 -26.73
N PRO A 39 42.97 -3.85 -27.54
CA PRO A 39 42.20 -2.62 -27.51
C PRO A 39 41.51 -2.55 -26.14
N ALA A 40 41.61 -1.40 -25.47
CA ALA A 40 40.79 -1.14 -24.29
C ALA A 40 39.33 -1.26 -24.73
N LYS A 41 38.64 -2.33 -24.34
CA LYS A 41 37.23 -2.49 -24.70
C LYS A 41 36.48 -1.31 -24.08
N CYS A 42 35.93 -0.45 -24.92
CA CYS A 42 34.86 0.45 -24.48
C CYS A 42 33.80 -0.39 -23.77
N ARG A 43 33.48 0.03 -22.55
CA ARG A 43 32.53 -0.61 -21.63
C ARG A 43 31.35 -1.17 -22.41
N ARG A 44 31.04 -2.44 -22.11
CA ARG A 44 29.85 -3.19 -22.51
C ARG A 44 28.67 -2.23 -22.62
N ARG A 45 28.31 -1.83 -23.85
CA ARG A 45 27.18 -0.94 -24.15
C ARG A 45 25.96 -1.60 -23.51
N TRP A 46 25.50 -1.09 -22.37
CA TRP A 46 24.29 -1.57 -21.69
C TRP A 46 23.14 -1.37 -22.67
N LYS A 47 22.81 -2.41 -23.44
CA LYS A 47 21.87 -2.31 -24.55
C LYS A 47 20.40 -2.27 -24.11
N LYS A 48 20.10 -2.11 -22.82
CA LYS A 48 18.72 -2.20 -22.31
C LYS A 48 18.41 -1.26 -21.13
N PRO A 49 18.70 0.05 -21.19
CA PRO A 49 18.17 0.99 -20.19
C PRO A 49 16.63 1.07 -20.26
N LEU A 50 16.07 0.83 -21.46
CA LEU A 50 14.63 0.94 -21.72
C LEU A 50 13.80 -0.13 -21.00
N THR A 51 14.34 -1.35 -20.84
CA THR A 51 13.61 -2.45 -20.17
C THR A 51 13.51 -2.23 -18.67
N TRP A 52 14.51 -1.59 -18.05
CA TRP A 52 14.47 -1.25 -16.62
C TRP A 52 13.44 -0.15 -16.33
N ALA A 53 13.34 0.87 -17.19
CA ALA A 53 12.39 1.97 -17.03
C ALA A 53 10.93 1.47 -17.03
N ALA A 54 10.59 0.52 -17.89
CA ALA A 54 9.24 -0.07 -17.92
C ALA A 54 8.91 -0.82 -16.62
N CYS A 55 9.84 -1.61 -16.08
CA CYS A 55 9.63 -2.30 -14.80
C CYS A 55 9.45 -1.32 -13.63
N VAL A 56 10.24 -0.25 -13.58
CA VAL A 56 10.10 0.80 -12.55
C VAL A 56 8.74 1.49 -12.68
N ALA A 57 8.29 1.83 -13.89
CA ALA A 57 6.99 2.46 -14.10
C ALA A 57 5.81 1.58 -13.64
N VAL A 58 5.86 0.28 -13.93
CA VAL A 58 4.82 -0.68 -13.47
C VAL A 58 4.81 -0.81 -11.95
N LEU A 59 5.98 -0.91 -11.31
CA LEU A 59 6.08 -0.98 -9.84
C LEU A 59 5.58 0.32 -9.18
N CYS A 60 5.93 1.47 -9.74
CA CYS A 60 5.42 2.77 -9.27
C CYS A 60 3.89 2.88 -9.43
N GLY A 61 3.33 2.42 -10.55
CA GLY A 61 1.87 2.43 -10.79
C GLY A 61 1.08 1.52 -9.84
N MET A 62 1.62 0.35 -9.49
CA MET A 62 1.01 -0.54 -8.49
C MET A 62 1.06 0.07 -7.09
N ALA A 63 2.17 0.73 -6.73
CA ALA A 63 2.31 1.39 -5.44
C ALA A 63 1.32 2.56 -5.28
N THR A 64 1.12 3.38 -6.31
CA THR A 64 0.22 4.54 -6.23
C THR A 64 -1.26 4.15 -6.18
N THR A 65 -1.68 3.17 -6.97
CA THR A 65 -3.09 2.73 -7.01
C THR A 65 -3.50 1.98 -5.73
N GLY A 66 -2.61 1.13 -5.20
CA GLY A 66 -2.85 0.41 -3.95
C GLY A 66 -2.97 1.33 -2.74
N VAL A 67 -2.15 2.39 -2.70
CA VAL A 67 -2.24 3.42 -1.66
C VAL A 67 -3.59 4.15 -1.75
N TYR A 68 -4.05 4.53 -2.94
CA TYR A 68 -5.32 5.26 -3.07
C TYR A 68 -6.53 4.46 -2.55
N ALA A 69 -6.60 3.16 -2.87
CA ALA A 69 -7.64 2.28 -2.34
C ALA A 69 -7.59 2.08 -0.81
N ALA A 70 -6.40 2.24 -0.22
CA ALA A 70 -6.23 2.13 1.22
C ALA A 70 -6.67 3.40 1.98
N TYR A 71 -6.77 4.56 1.33
CA TYR A 71 -7.14 5.83 1.97
C TYR A 71 -8.58 6.28 1.66
N GLU A 72 -9.29 5.63 0.74
CA GLU A 72 -10.67 6.01 0.43
C GLU A 72 -11.65 5.49 1.51
N PRO A 73 -12.46 6.37 2.14
CA PRO A 73 -13.45 5.95 3.12
C PRO A 73 -14.58 5.16 2.46
N TYR A 74 -14.73 3.90 2.84
CA TYR A 74 -15.65 2.96 2.19
C TYR A 74 -16.84 2.57 3.08
N ALA A 75 -16.64 2.53 4.39
CA ALA A 75 -17.67 2.27 5.38
C ALA A 75 -17.45 3.11 6.65
N SER A 76 -18.52 3.30 7.42
CA SER A 76 -18.49 3.87 8.76
C SER A 76 -19.12 2.92 9.76
N VAL A 77 -18.52 2.81 10.94
CA VAL A 77 -19.04 2.01 12.06
C VAL A 77 -19.23 2.94 13.23
N SER A 78 -20.48 3.11 13.67
CA SER A 78 -20.82 3.91 14.84
C SER A 78 -21.07 2.99 16.03
N VAL A 79 -20.36 3.23 17.14
CA VAL A 79 -20.55 2.56 18.42
C VAL A 79 -21.23 3.56 19.35
N VAL A 80 -22.43 3.23 19.82
CA VAL A 80 -23.24 4.06 20.71
C VAL A 80 -23.30 3.36 22.07
N GLY A 81 -22.70 3.97 23.10
CA GLY A 81 -22.71 3.50 24.48
C GLY A 81 -23.05 4.66 25.42
N GLY A 82 -24.11 4.50 26.23
CA GLY A 82 -24.53 5.54 27.17
C GLY A 82 -24.90 6.86 26.49
N THR A 83 -24.15 7.94 26.78
CA THR A 83 -24.35 9.29 26.23
C THR A 83 -23.41 9.65 25.09
N ASP A 84 -22.37 8.84 24.87
CA ASP A 84 -21.29 9.15 23.93
C ASP A 84 -21.41 8.24 22.70
N SER A 85 -21.04 8.76 21.53
CA SER A 85 -21.04 7.99 20.28
C SER A 85 -19.69 8.12 19.58
N VAL A 86 -19.12 6.98 19.22
CA VAL A 86 -17.82 6.89 18.54
C VAL A 86 -18.03 6.35 17.14
N GLU A 87 -17.76 7.17 16.14
CA GLU A 87 -17.83 6.81 14.73
C GLU A 87 -16.42 6.54 14.17
N TYR A 88 -16.21 5.34 13.66
CA TYR A 88 -15.02 4.93 12.93
C TYR A 88 -15.26 5.05 11.43
N THR A 89 -14.34 5.70 10.72
CA THR A 89 -14.29 5.64 9.26
C THR A 89 -13.28 4.57 8.84
N VAL A 90 -13.68 3.62 8.00
CA VAL A 90 -12.83 2.51 7.56
C VAL A 90 -12.66 2.47 6.05
N ASN A 91 -11.52 1.93 5.60
CA ASN A 91 -11.25 1.67 4.19
C ASN A 91 -11.88 0.35 3.71
N ARG A 92 -11.66 0.02 2.43
CA ARG A 92 -12.15 -1.22 1.81
C ARG A 92 -11.56 -2.52 2.40
N PHE A 93 -10.52 -2.40 3.22
CA PHE A 93 -9.85 -3.51 3.89
C PHE A 93 -10.18 -3.57 5.39
N ASP A 94 -11.26 -2.90 5.82
CA ASP A 94 -11.73 -2.86 7.21
C ASP A 94 -10.70 -2.24 8.18
N GLN A 95 -9.81 -1.38 7.66
CA GLN A 95 -8.84 -0.66 8.46
C GLN A 95 -9.33 0.74 8.81
N VAL A 96 -9.16 1.13 10.06
CA VAL A 96 -9.55 2.44 10.57
C VAL A 96 -8.71 3.55 9.92
N LEU A 97 -9.37 4.49 9.28
CA LEU A 97 -8.80 5.72 8.72
C LEU A 97 -8.90 6.89 9.69
N GLY A 98 -9.99 6.93 10.45
CA GLY A 98 -10.28 8.02 11.38
C GLY A 98 -11.33 7.65 12.41
N THR A 99 -11.37 8.42 13.49
CA THR A 99 -12.35 8.31 14.58
C THR A 99 -12.95 9.68 14.83
N ARG A 100 -14.28 9.77 14.86
CA ARG A 100 -15.03 10.93 15.32
C ARG A 100 -15.77 10.53 16.59
N VAL A 101 -15.70 11.37 17.62
CA VAL A 101 -16.45 11.16 18.86
C VAL A 101 -17.46 12.30 18.93
N SER A 102 -18.75 11.99 18.89
CA SER A 102 -19.81 12.97 19.07
C SER A 102 -20.23 12.96 20.54
N GLY A 103 -20.03 14.09 21.21
CA GLY A 103 -20.26 14.27 22.66
C GLY A 103 -19.14 15.01 23.41
N ARG A 104 -17.91 15.01 22.86
CA ARG A 104 -16.77 15.82 23.34
C ARG A 104 -16.00 16.44 22.17
N GLU A 105 -15.33 17.56 22.43
CA GLU A 105 -14.35 18.13 21.51
C GLU A 105 -13.29 17.07 21.19
N GLN A 106 -13.03 16.87 19.89
CA GLN A 106 -12.10 15.89 19.37
C GLN A 106 -10.78 16.00 20.16
N PRO A 107 -10.30 14.94 20.85
CA PRO A 107 -9.09 15.06 21.65
C PRO A 107 -7.95 15.50 20.71
N PRO A 108 -7.38 16.69 20.93
CA PRO A 108 -6.23 17.13 20.17
C PRO A 108 -5.10 16.18 20.57
N ASP A 109 -4.63 15.39 19.62
CA ASP A 109 -3.39 14.60 19.75
C ASP A 109 -3.43 13.25 20.52
N GLY A 110 -4.60 12.64 20.69
CA GLY A 110 -4.71 11.31 21.32
C GLY A 110 -4.74 10.14 20.33
N LYS A 111 -3.59 9.71 19.79
CA LYS A 111 -3.36 8.46 18.99
C LYS A 111 -4.63 7.79 18.42
N ILE A 112 -5.21 8.39 17.37
CA ILE A 112 -6.23 7.72 16.57
C ILE A 112 -5.61 6.43 16.02
N PRO A 113 -6.17 5.23 16.29
CA PRO A 113 -5.62 3.97 15.81
C PRO A 113 -5.79 3.87 14.29
N ARG A 114 -4.90 4.51 13.54
CA ARG A 114 -4.86 4.44 12.07
C ARG A 114 -4.32 3.08 11.66
N PHE A 115 -4.93 2.48 10.64
CA PHE A 115 -4.56 1.18 10.07
C PHE A 115 -4.71 -0.02 11.01
N VAL A 116 -5.42 0.13 12.14
CA VAL A 116 -5.86 -1.00 12.96
C VAL A 116 -7.14 -1.58 12.34
N HIS A 117 -7.28 -2.90 12.36
CA HIS A 117 -8.53 -3.55 11.97
C HIS A 117 -9.67 -3.06 12.87
N ILE A 118 -10.78 -2.67 12.24
CA ILE A 118 -11.95 -2.09 12.90
C ILE A 118 -12.48 -2.97 14.02
N ASP A 119 -12.37 -4.28 13.87
CA ASP A 119 -12.73 -5.22 14.92
C ASP A 119 -12.01 -4.81 16.21
N LYS A 120 -10.69 -4.87 16.24
CA LYS A 120 -9.91 -4.59 17.46
C LYS A 120 -10.25 -3.22 18.04
N ALA A 121 -10.43 -2.20 17.19
CA ALA A 121 -10.81 -0.87 17.63
C ALA A 121 -12.18 -0.83 18.32
N VAL A 122 -13.19 -1.49 17.74
CA VAL A 122 -14.54 -1.58 18.30
C VAL A 122 -14.56 -2.37 19.60
N GLU A 123 -13.86 -3.49 19.71
CA GLU A 123 -13.78 -4.26 20.97
C GLU A 123 -13.12 -3.48 22.10
N HIS A 124 -12.03 -2.77 21.81
CA HIS A 124 -11.40 -1.91 22.81
C HIS A 124 -12.37 -0.85 23.34
N THR A 125 -13.20 -0.30 22.47
CA THR A 125 -14.14 0.78 22.80
C THR A 125 -15.36 0.24 23.52
N VAL A 126 -15.96 -0.83 23.01
CA VAL A 126 -17.07 -1.54 23.68
C VAL A 126 -16.64 -1.96 25.09
N ARG A 127 -15.42 -2.47 25.28
CA ARG A 127 -14.92 -2.86 26.60
C ARG A 127 -14.67 -1.68 27.54
N GLN A 128 -14.38 -0.49 27.01
CA GLN A 128 -14.22 0.73 27.80
C GLN A 128 -15.57 1.35 28.18
N GLU A 129 -16.53 1.36 27.25
CA GLU A 129 -17.85 1.96 27.41
C GLU A 129 -18.84 1.02 28.11
N ALA A 130 -18.70 -0.30 28.00
CA ALA A 130 -19.49 -1.28 28.73
C ALA A 130 -19.07 -1.35 30.21
N LYS A 131 -19.37 -0.28 30.95
CA LYS A 131 -19.43 -0.31 32.41
C LYS A 131 -20.68 -1.08 32.82
N GLU A 132 -20.65 -1.71 34.00
CA GLU A 132 -21.71 -2.60 34.48
C GLU A 132 -23.12 -2.01 34.27
N GLY A 133 -23.89 -2.59 33.34
CA GLY A 133 -25.31 -2.30 33.13
C GLY A 133 -25.68 -1.45 31.90
N GLU A 134 -24.73 -0.88 31.17
CA GLU A 134 -25.02 -0.10 29.95
C GLU A 134 -24.99 -0.99 28.69
N SER A 135 -26.08 -0.95 27.90
CA SER A 135 -26.16 -1.64 26.61
C SER A 135 -25.44 -0.84 25.54
N VAL A 136 -24.45 -1.45 24.89
CA VAL A 136 -23.74 -0.85 23.75
C VAL A 136 -24.37 -1.33 22.45
N SER A 137 -24.69 -0.42 21.54
CA SER A 137 -25.18 -0.75 20.20
C SER A 137 -24.16 -0.35 19.14
N ILE A 138 -23.99 -1.19 18.12
CA ILE A 138 -23.04 -0.97 17.02
C ILE A 138 -23.84 -0.87 15.73
N THR A 139 -23.69 0.24 15.01
CA THR A 139 -24.31 0.47 13.70
C THR A 139 -23.25 0.47 12.61
N VAL A 140 -23.40 -0.41 11.63
CA VAL A 140 -22.50 -0.52 10.48
C VAL A 140 -23.18 0.08 9.25
N THR A 141 -22.54 1.05 8.62
CA THR A 141 -23.00 1.69 7.38
C THR A 141 -21.90 1.56 6.33
N SER A 142 -22.23 1.06 5.14
CA SER A 142 -21.25 0.86 4.07
C SER A 142 -21.85 1.23 2.71
N ARG A 143 -21.01 1.67 1.76
CA ARG A 143 -21.43 1.93 0.38
C ARG A 143 -21.99 0.70 -0.34
N SER A 144 -21.64 -0.50 0.14
CA SER A 144 -22.16 -1.77 -0.38
C SER A 144 -22.83 -2.54 0.76
N SER A 145 -24.09 -2.94 0.54
CA SER A 145 -24.86 -3.78 1.47
C SER A 145 -24.17 -5.12 1.74
N GLY A 146 -23.59 -5.76 0.72
CA GLY A 146 -22.85 -7.00 0.89
C GLY A 146 -21.57 -6.85 1.71
N HIS A 147 -20.91 -5.69 1.66
CA HIS A 147 -19.78 -5.41 2.53
C HIS A 147 -20.23 -5.07 3.96
N ALA A 148 -21.35 -4.35 4.11
CA ALA A 148 -21.93 -4.02 5.41
C ALA A 148 -22.27 -5.29 6.21
N GLU A 149 -22.91 -6.26 5.56
CA GLU A 149 -23.32 -7.51 6.22
C GLU A 149 -22.11 -8.36 6.59
N ARG A 150 -21.12 -8.49 5.69
CA ARG A 150 -19.86 -9.19 6.01
C ARG A 150 -19.12 -8.56 7.17
N LEU A 151 -19.06 -7.23 7.22
CA LEU A 151 -18.41 -6.50 8.29
C LEU A 151 -19.17 -6.69 9.62
N ARG A 152 -20.50 -6.70 9.59
CA ARG A 152 -21.33 -7.05 10.75
C ARG A 152 -21.06 -8.47 11.25
N GLU A 153 -21.06 -9.46 10.35
CA GLU A 153 -20.79 -10.86 10.69
C GLU A 153 -19.40 -10.99 11.33
N HIS A 154 -18.38 -10.33 10.78
CA HIS A 154 -17.02 -10.38 11.29
C HIS A 154 -16.90 -9.79 12.70
N ILE A 155 -17.55 -8.65 12.94
CA ILE A 155 -17.58 -8.01 14.26
C ILE A 155 -18.29 -8.92 15.27
N ASP A 156 -19.45 -9.48 14.90
CA ASP A 156 -20.27 -10.36 15.74
C ASP A 156 -19.54 -11.67 16.10
N ASP A 157 -18.94 -12.34 15.11
CA ASP A 157 -18.18 -13.57 15.33
C ASP A 157 -16.98 -13.35 16.24
N ARG A 158 -16.31 -12.20 16.14
CA ARG A 158 -15.18 -11.89 17.00
C ARG A 158 -15.62 -11.65 18.45
N PHE A 159 -16.78 -11.02 18.70
CA PHE A 159 -17.33 -10.91 20.06
C PHE A 159 -17.82 -12.25 20.62
N ARG A 160 -18.33 -13.15 19.77
CA ARG A 160 -18.62 -14.54 20.20
C ARG A 160 -17.36 -15.28 20.60
N GLN A 161 -16.27 -15.11 19.85
CA GLN A 161 -14.98 -15.77 20.12
C GLN A 161 -14.24 -15.19 21.33
N SER A 162 -14.40 -13.90 21.63
CA SER A 162 -13.75 -13.28 22.79
C SER A 162 -14.32 -13.76 24.13
N GLY A 163 -15.47 -14.45 24.13
CA GLY A 163 -16.05 -15.09 25.31
C GLY A 163 -16.62 -14.10 26.33
N ASP A 164 -16.92 -12.86 25.91
CA ASP A 164 -17.49 -11.85 26.78
C ASP A 164 -19.02 -12.06 26.89
N GLU A 165 -19.45 -12.86 27.87
CA GLU A 165 -20.88 -13.10 28.17
C GLU A 165 -21.60 -11.88 28.77
N ARG A 166 -20.87 -10.79 29.05
CA ARG A 166 -21.45 -9.56 29.59
C ARG A 166 -22.11 -8.77 28.46
N ASN A 167 -23.38 -9.03 28.25
CA ASN A 167 -24.28 -8.27 27.38
C ASN A 167 -23.68 -7.98 25.97
N PRO A 168 -23.69 -8.97 25.06
CA PRO A 168 -23.09 -8.81 23.74
C PRO A 168 -23.71 -7.59 23.03
N PRO A 169 -22.89 -6.73 22.39
CA PRO A 169 -23.39 -5.52 21.79
C PRO A 169 -24.34 -5.86 20.63
N GLU A 170 -25.44 -5.10 20.50
CA GLU A 170 -26.35 -5.32 19.38
C GLU A 170 -25.75 -4.71 18.11
N VAL A 171 -25.33 -5.56 17.17
CA VAL A 171 -24.77 -5.12 15.87
C VAL A 171 -25.86 -5.05 14.81
N ARG A 172 -26.15 -3.85 14.31
CA ARG A 172 -27.14 -3.58 13.25
C ARG A 172 -26.46 -3.04 12.00
N VAL A 173 -26.94 -3.45 10.83
CA VAL A 173 -26.59 -2.78 9.56
C VAL A 173 -27.60 -1.68 9.32
N GLN A 174 -27.11 -0.47 9.05
CA GLN A 174 -27.92 0.59 8.48
C GLN A 174 -27.68 0.62 6.97
N PRO A 175 -28.75 0.61 6.14
CA PRO A 175 -28.58 0.82 4.70
C PRO A 175 -27.86 2.15 4.47
N PRO A 176 -27.07 2.26 3.39
CA PRO A 176 -26.41 3.51 3.07
C PRO A 176 -27.46 4.62 3.06
N HIS A 177 -27.21 5.70 3.78
CA HIS A 177 -27.96 6.92 3.55
C HIS A 177 -27.74 7.28 2.08
N ASP A 178 -28.82 7.32 1.30
CA ASP A 178 -28.81 7.98 0.00
C ASP A 178 -28.49 9.46 0.24
N THR A 179 -27.21 9.80 0.36
CA THR A 179 -26.74 11.09 -0.12
C THR A 179 -26.84 11.01 -1.63
N GLY A 180 -28.08 11.14 -2.13
CA GLY A 180 -28.34 11.42 -3.52
C GLY A 180 -27.38 12.53 -3.95
N ASN A 181 -26.68 12.29 -5.05
CA ASN A 181 -25.92 13.32 -5.73
C ASN A 181 -26.77 14.59 -5.76
N ALA A 182 -26.36 15.64 -5.06
CA ALA A 182 -26.89 16.96 -5.30
C ALA A 182 -26.51 17.31 -6.75
N PRO A 183 -27.47 17.48 -7.67
CA PRO A 183 -27.17 17.92 -9.01
C PRO A 183 -27.08 19.45 -8.97
N GLY A 184 -25.89 20.00 -9.22
CA GLY A 184 -25.76 21.39 -9.64
C GLY A 184 -24.71 22.20 -8.89
N GLU A 185 -23.52 22.27 -9.49
CA GLU A 185 -22.90 23.55 -9.77
C GLU A 185 -22.23 23.46 -11.15
N SER A 186 -23.07 23.40 -12.18
CA SER A 186 -22.71 23.84 -13.52
C SER A 186 -23.14 25.30 -13.65
N ARG A 187 -22.17 26.15 -14.04
CA ARG A 187 -22.19 27.59 -14.38
C ARG A 187 -21.38 28.38 -13.35
N GLN A 188 -20.39 29.19 -13.74
CA GLN A 188 -20.48 30.16 -14.82
C GLN A 188 -19.23 30.21 -15.70
N SER A 189 -19.48 30.29 -17.01
CA SER A 189 -18.65 31.03 -17.94
C SER A 189 -18.43 32.44 -17.39
N GLU A 190 -17.19 32.86 -17.24
CA GLU A 190 -16.86 34.27 -17.13
C GLU A 190 -15.89 34.62 -18.26
N SER A 191 -16.47 35.18 -19.32
CA SER A 191 -15.78 36.07 -20.24
C SER A 191 -15.28 37.28 -19.45
N ALA A 192 -13.98 37.54 -19.50
CA ALA A 192 -13.38 38.87 -19.43
C ALA A 192 -12.07 38.76 -20.23
N GLU A 193 -12.04 39.16 -21.49
CA GLU A 193 -11.90 40.55 -21.96
C GLU A 193 -10.47 41.10 -21.73
N GLN A 194 -9.75 41.20 -22.85
CA GLN A 194 -8.75 42.21 -23.23
C GLN A 194 -7.69 42.67 -22.21
N ALA A 195 -6.42 42.40 -22.54
CA ALA A 195 -5.39 43.41 -22.78
C ALA A 195 -4.19 42.79 -23.53
#